data_AF-W6NV61-F1
#
_entry.id   AF-W6NV61-F1
#
_cell.length_a   1.000
_cell.length_b   1.000
_cell.length_c   1.000
_cell.angle_alpha   90.00
_cell.angle_beta   90.00
_cell.angle_gamma   90.00
#
_symmetry.space_group_name_H-M   'P 1'
#
loop_
_entity.id
_entity.type
_entity.pdbx_description
1 polymer ?
#
loop_
_entity_poly.entity_id
_entity_poly.type
_entity_poly.pdbx_seq_one_letter_code
_entity_poly.pdbx_strand_id
1 'polypeptide(L)'
;MIPSFQNPKHIFDYQKSVRTGLGLREFLGGLPVEFVDIMKEVDKLSYADEPNYNEIYNLIGNAIQMSGEKEFPYDWEEGEIEAEKAGEGPTAPLKRDEPQTQTGAK
;
A
#
# COMPACT_ATOMS: atom_id res chain seq x y z
N MET A 1 -21.37 6.87 -2.71
CA MET A 1 -22.13 5.69 -2.21
C MET A 1 -21.19 4.51 -2.30
N ILE A 2 -20.62 4.07 -1.18
CA ILE A 2 -19.73 2.88 -1.17
C ILE A 2 -20.65 1.66 -1.21
N PRO A 3 -20.57 0.78 -2.22
CA PRO A 3 -21.44 -0.38 -2.31
C PRO A 3 -21.21 -1.30 -1.11
N SER A 4 -22.28 -1.65 -0.39
CA SER A 4 -22.19 -2.69 0.64
C SER A 4 -22.11 -4.05 -0.04
N PHE A 5 -20.90 -4.62 -0.11
CA PHE A 5 -20.63 -5.94 -0.69
C PHE A 5 -21.08 -7.08 0.24
N GLN A 6 -22.35 -7.12 0.61
CA GLN A 6 -22.90 -8.12 1.55
C GLN A 6 -23.30 -9.43 0.85
N ASN A 7 -23.38 -9.46 -0.48
CA ASN A 7 -23.75 -10.64 -1.24
C ASN A 7 -22.55 -11.21 -2.03
N PRO A 8 -22.12 -12.46 -1.76
CA PRO A 8 -21.03 -13.11 -2.47
C PRO A 8 -21.16 -13.13 -3.99
N LYS A 9 -22.39 -13.25 -4.52
CA LYS A 9 -22.64 -13.23 -5.96
C LYS A 9 -22.24 -11.90 -6.59
N HIS A 10 -22.57 -10.79 -5.93
CA HIS A 10 -22.27 -9.46 -6.46
C HIS A 10 -20.75 -9.21 -6.49
N ILE A 11 -20.03 -9.71 -5.49
CA ILE A 11 -18.56 -9.64 -5.46
C ILE A 11 -17.97 -10.39 -6.65
N PHE A 12 -18.43 -11.62 -6.87
CA PHE A 12 -17.97 -12.46 -7.99
C PHE A 12 -18.27 -11.81 -9.35
N ASP A 13 -19.50 -11.31 -9.55
CA ASP A 13 -19.89 -10.66 -10.80
C ASP A 13 -19.05 -9.41 -11.07
N TYR A 14 -18.79 -8.60 -10.03
CA TYR A 14 -17.92 -7.42 -10.13
C TYR A 14 -16.48 -7.80 -10.50
N GLN A 15 -15.89 -8.77 -9.79
CA GLN A 15 -14.53 -9.27 -10.08
C GLN A 15 -14.40 -9.76 -11.53
N LYS A 16 -15.43 -10.43 -12.07
CA LYS A 16 -15.45 -10.87 -13.47
C LYS A 16 -15.56 -9.69 -14.44
N SER A 17 -16.36 -8.68 -14.10
CA SER A 17 -16.59 -7.51 -14.97
C SER A 17 -15.35 -6.64 -15.17
N VAL A 18 -14.48 -6.56 -14.15
CA VAL A 18 -13.27 -5.71 -14.20
C VAL A 18 -12.09 -6.35 -14.95
N ARG A 19 -12.24 -7.58 -15.47
CA ARG A 19 -11.14 -8.25 -16.20
C ARG A 19 -11.05 -7.87 -17.68
N THR A 20 -12.08 -7.24 -18.24
CA THR A 20 -12.11 -6.95 -19.70
C THR A 20 -12.77 -5.61 -20.02
N GLY A 21 -12.53 -5.12 -21.24
CA GLY A 21 -13.28 -4.01 -21.83
C GLY A 21 -13.27 -2.72 -21.00
N LEU A 22 -14.47 -2.15 -20.82
CA LEU A 22 -14.64 -0.91 -20.06
C LEU A 22 -14.37 -1.11 -18.56
N GLY A 23 -14.78 -2.24 -17.97
CA GLY A 23 -14.58 -2.51 -16.55
C GLY A 23 -13.11 -2.56 -16.16
N LEU A 24 -12.24 -3.14 -17.01
CA LEU A 24 -10.80 -3.13 -16.79
C LEU A 24 -10.22 -1.71 -16.80
N ARG A 25 -10.69 -0.87 -17.73
CA ARG A 25 -10.26 0.53 -17.84
C ARG A 25 -10.72 1.39 -16.66
N GLU A 26 -11.91 1.12 -16.13
CA GLU A 26 -12.41 1.80 -14.93
C GLU A 26 -11.67 1.34 -13.67
N PHE A 27 -11.32 0.05 -13.60
CA PHE A 27 -10.67 -0.53 -12.43
C PHE A 27 -9.19 -0.18 -12.31
N LEU A 28 -8.44 -0.22 -13.42
CA LEU A 28 -7.01 0.10 -13.45
C LEU A 28 -6.70 1.47 -14.07
N GLY A 29 -7.73 2.28 -14.34
CA GLY A 29 -7.58 3.60 -14.92
C GLY A 29 -6.79 4.52 -14.00
N GLY A 30 -5.74 5.15 -14.52
CA GLY A 30 -4.87 6.06 -13.77
C GLY A 30 -3.75 5.38 -12.99
N LEU A 31 -3.69 4.04 -13.00
CA LEU A 31 -2.54 3.28 -12.47
C LEU A 31 -1.49 3.05 -13.56
N PRO A 32 -0.24 2.70 -13.20
CA PRO A 32 0.78 2.30 -14.17
C PRO A 32 0.30 1.16 -15.08
N VAL A 33 0.68 1.21 -16.35
CA VAL A 33 0.20 0.25 -17.37
C VAL A 33 0.62 -1.19 -17.06
N GLU A 34 1.71 -1.35 -16.33
CA GLU A 34 2.25 -2.62 -15.85
C GLU A 34 1.22 -3.40 -15.02
N PHE A 35 0.28 -2.73 -14.32
CA PHE A 35 -0.81 -3.41 -13.61
C PHE A 35 -1.77 -4.13 -14.57
N VAL A 36 -1.99 -3.58 -15.77
CA VAL A 36 -2.76 -4.24 -16.82
C VAL A 36 -2.03 -5.48 -17.31
N ASP A 37 -0.71 -5.41 -17.44
CA ASP A 37 0.10 -6.54 -17.88
C ASP A 37 0.20 -7.64 -16.80
N ILE A 38 0.31 -7.27 -15.53
CA ILE A 38 0.19 -8.22 -14.40
C ILE A 38 -1.19 -8.92 -14.43
N MET A 39 -2.28 -8.18 -14.65
CA MET A 39 -3.62 -8.79 -14.77
C MET A 39 -3.66 -9.83 -15.90
N LYS A 40 -3.04 -9.54 -17.05
CA LYS A 40 -2.93 -10.49 -18.16
C LYS A 40 -2.08 -11.70 -17.81
N GLU A 41 -0.99 -11.54 -17.05
CA GLU A 41 -0.18 -12.68 -16.58
C GLU A 41 -1.00 -13.59 -15.66
N VAL A 42 -1.74 -13.01 -14.72
CA VAL A 42 -2.62 -13.77 -13.82
C VAL A 42 -3.76 -14.46 -14.58
N ASP A 43 -4.37 -13.79 -15.55
CA ASP A 43 -5.50 -14.32 -16.33
C ASP A 43 -5.12 -15.50 -17.25
N LYS A 44 -3.83 -15.67 -17.58
CA LYS A 44 -3.35 -16.81 -18.37
C LYS A 44 -3.23 -18.09 -17.56
N LEU A 45 -3.18 -18.00 -16.23
CA LEU A 45 -2.90 -19.13 -15.36
C LEU A 45 -4.12 -20.03 -15.14
N SER A 46 -3.87 -21.32 -15.17
CA SER A 46 -4.76 -22.37 -14.68
C SER A 46 -4.41 -22.74 -13.24
N TYR A 47 -5.25 -23.55 -12.60
CA TYR A 47 -5.10 -23.92 -11.19
C TYR A 47 -3.74 -24.57 -10.83
N ALA A 48 -3.16 -25.34 -11.75
CA ALA A 48 -1.90 -26.05 -11.52
C ALA A 48 -0.67 -25.33 -12.12
N ASP A 49 -0.87 -24.17 -12.73
CA ASP A 49 0.24 -23.43 -13.35
C ASP A 49 1.06 -22.72 -12.28
N GLU A 50 2.37 -22.70 -12.49
CA GLU A 50 3.28 -21.91 -11.65
C GLU A 50 3.35 -20.47 -12.17
N PRO A 51 3.07 -19.45 -11.34
CA PRO A 51 3.17 -18.06 -11.76
C PRO A 51 4.62 -17.68 -12.10
N ASN A 52 4.81 -16.90 -13.16
CA ASN A 52 6.12 -16.32 -13.47
C ASN A 52 6.39 -15.10 -12.56
N TYR A 53 6.81 -15.36 -11.33
CA TYR A 53 7.09 -14.31 -10.35
C TYR A 53 8.18 -13.34 -10.81
N ASN A 54 9.18 -13.81 -11.56
CA ASN A 54 10.24 -12.94 -12.09
C ASN A 54 9.68 -11.86 -13.00
N GLU A 55 8.75 -12.22 -13.89
CA GLU A 55 8.09 -11.24 -14.76
C GLU A 55 7.26 -10.24 -13.97
N ILE A 56 6.49 -10.72 -12.98
CA ILE A 56 5.67 -9.86 -12.12
C ILE A 56 6.55 -8.86 -11.34
N TYR A 57 7.68 -9.30 -10.79
CA TYR A 57 8.62 -8.40 -10.11
C TYR A 57 9.21 -7.35 -11.05
N ASN A 58 9.56 -7.73 -12.29
CA ASN A 58 10.05 -6.78 -13.29
C ASN A 58 8.98 -5.73 -13.65
N LEU A 59 7.73 -6.15 -13.81
CA LEU A 59 6.60 -5.24 -14.06
C LEU A 59 6.39 -4.26 -12.89
N ILE A 60 6.48 -4.73 -11.64
CA ILE A 60 6.38 -3.84 -10.46
C ILE A 60 7.55 -2.87 -10.41
N GLY A 61 8.78 -3.33 -10.63
CA GLY A 61 9.97 -2.47 -10.66
C GLY A 61 9.89 -1.37 -11.73
N ASN A 62 9.39 -1.73 -12.92
CA ASN A 62 9.12 -0.77 -13.99
C ASN A 62 8.05 0.24 -13.58
N ALA A 63 6.96 -0.20 -12.93
CA ALA A 63 5.91 0.68 -12.46
C ALA A 63 6.43 1.75 -11.50
N ILE A 64 7.31 1.38 -10.57
CA ILE A 64 7.97 2.31 -9.63
C ILE A 64 8.87 3.29 -10.40
N GLN A 65 9.67 2.80 -11.34
CA GLN A 65 10.57 3.65 -12.12
C GLN A 65 9.79 4.65 -12.99
N MET A 66 8.68 4.24 -13.60
CA MET A 66 7.88 5.06 -14.50
C MET A 66 6.98 6.05 -13.77
N SER A 67 6.55 5.75 -12.54
CA SER A 67 5.82 6.72 -11.71
C SER A 67 6.71 7.83 -11.17
N GLY A 68 8.03 7.61 -11.10
CA GLY A 68 8.97 8.54 -10.48
C GLY A 68 8.91 8.53 -8.94
N GLU A 69 8.17 7.57 -8.38
CA GLU A 69 8.06 7.37 -6.94
C GLU A 69 9.29 6.65 -6.38
N LYS A 70 9.46 6.74 -5.07
CA LYS A 70 10.50 6.01 -4.34
C LYS A 70 9.86 4.86 -3.58
N GLU A 71 10.53 3.72 -3.56
CA GLU A 71 10.08 2.57 -2.78
C GLU A 71 10.15 2.84 -1.26
N PHE A 72 11.09 3.67 -0.83
CA PHE A 72 11.28 4.01 0.58
C PHE A 72 11.38 5.53 0.79
N PRO A 73 10.88 6.05 1.92
CA PRO A 73 10.16 5.34 2.99
C PRO A 73 8.73 4.97 2.59
N TYR A 74 8.14 3.99 3.26
CA TYR A 74 6.72 3.69 3.09
C TYR A 74 5.84 4.65 3.89
N ASP A 75 4.58 4.83 3.48
CA ASP A 75 3.61 5.72 4.15
C ASP A 75 3.49 5.50 5.66
N TRP A 76 3.63 4.25 6.14
CA TRP A 76 3.57 3.94 7.58
C TRP A 76 4.87 4.29 8.32
N GLU A 77 6.00 4.37 7.63
CA GLU A 77 7.29 4.76 8.21
C GLU A 77 7.40 6.28 8.31
N GLU A 78 6.66 7.04 7.49
CA GLU A 78 6.67 8.51 7.55
C GLU A 78 6.24 9.01 8.94
N GLY A 79 5.20 8.43 9.53
CA GLY A 79 4.76 8.78 10.88
C GLY A 79 5.80 8.49 11.96
N GLU A 80 6.59 7.42 11.80
CA GLU A 80 7.69 7.09 12.71
C GLU A 80 8.86 8.07 12.55
N ILE A 81 9.21 8.42 11.30
CA ILE A 81 10.25 9.40 10.99
C ILE A 81 9.86 10.80 11.49
N GLU A 82 8.60 11.20 11.35
CA GLU A 82 8.08 12.46 11.87
C GLU A 82 8.09 12.50 13.40
N ALA A 83 7.70 11.40 14.06
CA ALA A 83 7.75 11.27 15.52
C ALA A 83 9.19 11.30 16.04
N GLU A 84 10.13 10.63 15.38
CA GLU A 84 11.56 10.69 15.71
C GLU A 84 12.12 12.11 15.53
N LYS A 85 11.78 12.80 14.43
CA LYS A 85 12.15 14.22 14.22
C LYS A 85 11.56 15.14 15.30
N ALA A 86 10.36 14.84 15.80
CA ALA A 86 9.71 15.55 16.89
C ALA A 86 10.24 15.15 18.29
N GLY A 87 11.09 14.12 18.39
CA GLY A 87 11.64 13.63 19.65
C GLY A 87 10.70 12.75 20.47
N GLU A 88 9.68 12.17 19.82
CA GLU A 88 8.61 11.35 20.40
C GLU A 88 8.57 9.95 19.74
N GLY A 89 9.73 9.35 19.48
CA GLY A 89 9.84 7.97 18.99
C GLY A 89 10.09 6.94 20.11
N PRO A 90 9.94 5.63 19.85
CA PRO A 90 10.27 4.57 20.82
C PRO A 90 11.76 4.57 21.24
N THR A 91 12.62 5.19 20.43
CA THR A 91 14.06 5.43 20.64
C THR A 91 14.36 6.76 21.33
N ALA A 92 13.34 7.60 21.59
CA ALA A 92 13.54 8.92 22.19
C ALA A 92 14.11 8.81 23.62
N PRO A 93 15.07 9.67 24.01
CA PRO A 93 15.57 9.70 25.37
C PRO A 93 14.40 9.95 26.33
N LEU A 94 14.17 9.02 27.26
CA LEU A 94 13.20 9.21 28.34
C LEU A 94 13.52 10.55 29.03
N LYS A 95 12.59 11.50 28.98
CA LYS A 95 12.67 12.72 29.79
C LYS A 95 12.74 12.26 31.23
N ARG A 96 13.91 12.38 31.85
CA ARG A 96 14.07 12.18 33.29
C ARG A 96 13.23 13.26 33.94
N ASP A 97 12.14 12.86 34.59
CA ASP A 97 11.37 13.76 35.45
C ASP A 97 12.31 14.27 36.55
N GLU A 98 12.74 15.53 36.43
CA GLU A 98 13.46 16.19 37.51
C GLU A 98 12.47 16.43 38.67
N PRO A 99 12.78 16.00 39.90
CA PRO A 99 11.88 16.24 41.02
C PRO A 99 11.81 17.73 41.32
N GLN A 100 10.63 18.32 41.09
CA GLN A 100 10.32 19.70 41.43
C GLN A 100 10.57 19.92 42.93
N THR A 101 11.59 20.71 43.24
CA THR A 101 11.92 21.11 44.60
C THR A 101 10.85 22.09 45.07
N GLN A 102 9.98 21.67 45.99
CA GLN A 102 9.03 22.57 46.65
C GLN A 102 9.82 23.54 47.55
N THR A 103 10.16 24.71 47.02
CA THR A 103 10.53 25.86 47.83
C THR A 103 9.30 26.73 48.06
N GLY A 104 8.79 26.70 49.29
CA GLY A 104 7.80 27.63 49.80
C GLY A 104 7.88 27.66 51.31
N ALA A 105 8.78 28.51 51.84
CA ALA A 105 9.04 28.70 53.25
C ALA A 105 7.98 29.60 53.92
N LYS A 106 7.69 29.26 55.18
CA LYS A 106 7.23 30.06 56.34
C LYS A 106 6.21 31.18 56.14
#